data_AF-A0AAV9C0A9-F1
#
_entry.id   AF-A0AAV9C0A9-F1
#
_cell.length_a   1.000
_cell.length_b   1.000
_cell.length_c   1.000
_cell.angle_alpha   90.00
_cell.angle_beta   90.00
_cell.angle_gamma   90.00
#
_symmetry.space_group_name_H-M   'P 1'
#
loop_
_entity.id
_entity.type
_entity.pdbx_description
1 polymer ?
#
loop_
_entity_poly.entity_id
_entity_poly.type
_entity_poly.pdbx_seq_one_letter_code
_entity_poly.pdbx_strand_id
1 'polypeptide(L)'
;MGSTSMLPNISTSNKQRLDQSKAVHISGISYTDLTGSSATPVAIKLNCSSTVSCDGLTFDTIQISSASKGQKVTAACNHASGKTTGVIDPPLSCLSPA
;
A
#
# COMPACT_ATOMS: atom_id res chain seq x y z
N MET A 1 28.89 32.96 8.08
CA MET A 1 30.08 32.25 7.56
C MET A 1 30.13 30.89 8.22
N GLY A 2 30.29 29.81 7.45
CA GLY A 2 30.15 28.40 7.87
C GLY A 2 28.97 27.77 7.14
N SER A 3 29.08 27.40 5.86
CA SER A 3 29.79 26.22 5.30
C SER A 3 29.38 24.92 5.96
N THR A 4 28.52 24.18 5.27
CA THR A 4 28.60 22.74 4.92
C THR A 4 27.17 22.27 4.63
N SER A 5 26.88 21.43 3.65
CA SER A 5 27.60 20.89 2.51
C SER A 5 26.47 20.34 1.65
N MET A 6 26.45 20.60 0.35
CA MET A 6 25.49 19.93 -0.53
C MET A 6 25.78 18.42 -0.46
N LEU A 7 24.85 17.65 0.09
CA LEU A 7 24.83 16.22 -0.14
C LEU A 7 24.51 16.00 -1.63
N PRO A 8 25.23 15.12 -2.35
CA PRO A 8 24.84 14.78 -3.70
C PRO A 8 23.44 14.16 -3.67
N ASN A 9 22.54 14.76 -4.44
CA ASN A 9 21.25 14.17 -4.78
C ASN A 9 21.50 12.91 -5.60
N ILE A 10 21.59 11.76 -4.95
CA ILE A 10 21.56 10.46 -5.62
C ILE A 10 20.09 10.12 -5.85
N SER A 11 19.49 10.78 -6.84
CA SER A 11 18.26 10.30 -7.46
C SER A 11 18.64 9.17 -8.42
N THR A 12 19.00 8.00 -7.88
CA THR A 12 18.95 6.77 -8.67
C THR A 12 17.49 6.46 -8.94
N SER A 13 16.97 7.03 -10.03
CA SER A 13 15.77 6.52 -10.70
C SER A 13 16.11 5.16 -11.33
N ASN A 14 16.38 4.16 -10.48
CA ASN A 14 16.29 2.77 -10.87
C ASN A 14 14.79 2.48 -11.04
N LYS A 15 14.23 2.93 -12.16
CA LYS A 15 13.00 2.33 -12.68
C LYS A 15 13.41 0.94 -13.17
N GLN A 16 13.63 0.02 -12.23
CA GLN A 16 13.59 -1.40 -12.51
C GLN A 16 12.21 -1.61 -13.10
N ARG A 17 12.15 -1.68 -14.43
CA ARG A 17 10.96 -2.12 -15.12
C ARG A 17 10.81 -3.56 -14.69
N LEU A 18 9.96 -3.81 -13.69
CA LEU A 18 9.57 -5.16 -13.33
C LEU A 18 9.00 -5.76 -14.61
N ASP A 19 9.76 -6.60 -15.28
CA ASP A 19 9.29 -7.37 -16.42
C ASP A 19 8.09 -8.19 -15.94
N GLN A 20 6.89 -7.70 -16.28
CA GLN A 20 5.61 -8.28 -15.87
C GLN A 20 5.42 -9.71 -16.41
N SER A 21 6.27 -10.12 -17.36
CA SER A 21 6.39 -11.48 -17.88
C SER A 21 6.88 -12.51 -16.84
N LYS A 22 7.42 -12.08 -15.69
CA LYS A 22 7.75 -12.95 -14.54
C LYS A 22 6.97 -12.55 -13.28
N ALA A 23 5.73 -12.10 -13.42
CA ALA A 23 4.93 -11.71 -12.28
C ALA A 23 4.58 -12.92 -11.39
N VAL A 24 4.69 -12.74 -10.08
CA VAL A 24 4.27 -13.72 -9.07
C VAL A 24 2.80 -13.50 -8.77
N HIS A 25 2.01 -14.56 -8.86
CA HIS A 25 0.60 -14.52 -8.48
C HIS A 25 0.47 -14.62 -6.96
N ILE A 26 -0.08 -13.57 -6.34
CA ILE A 26 -0.39 -13.52 -4.91
C ILE A 26 -1.90 -13.68 -4.75
N SER A 27 -2.34 -14.71 -4.04
CA SER A 27 -3.77 -14.92 -3.80
C SER A 27 -4.07 -15.57 -2.46
N GLY A 28 -5.32 -15.42 -2.01
CA GLY A 28 -5.83 -16.03 -0.77
C GLY A 28 -5.22 -15.47 0.51
N ILE A 29 -4.76 -14.21 0.48
CA ILE A 29 -4.14 -13.56 1.64
C ILE A 29 -5.22 -12.93 2.52
N SER A 30 -5.10 -13.12 3.83
CA SER A 30 -5.98 -12.49 4.82
C SER A 30 -5.18 -11.55 5.72
N TYR A 31 -5.66 -10.31 5.85
CA TYR A 31 -5.18 -9.29 6.78
C TYR A 31 -6.27 -9.12 7.84
N THR A 32 -5.96 -9.45 9.09
CA THR A 32 -6.95 -9.49 10.18
C THR A 32 -6.44 -8.76 11.40
N ASP A 33 -7.30 -8.00 12.07
CA ASP A 33 -7.04 -7.34 13.36
C ASP A 33 -5.80 -6.43 13.37
N LEU A 34 -5.58 -5.70 12.28
CA LEU A 34 -4.44 -4.78 12.18
C LEU A 34 -4.80 -3.42 12.76
N THR A 35 -4.20 -3.07 13.90
CA THR A 35 -4.36 -1.75 14.55
C THR A 35 -3.02 -1.04 14.68
N GLY A 36 -2.94 0.25 14.35
CA GLY A 36 -1.71 1.01 14.52
C GLY A 36 -1.73 2.39 13.86
N SER A 37 -0.54 2.92 13.56
CA SER A 37 -0.39 4.22 12.92
C SER A 37 0.60 4.20 11.77
N SER A 38 0.32 4.91 10.69
CA SER A 38 1.22 5.12 9.55
C SER A 38 1.97 6.45 9.67
N ALA A 39 3.28 6.42 9.42
CA ALA A 39 4.11 7.61 9.28
C ALA A 39 3.93 8.32 7.93
N THR A 40 3.30 7.65 6.95
CA THR A 40 3.08 8.18 5.60
C THR A 40 1.60 8.40 5.32
N PRO A 41 1.24 9.26 4.34
CA PRO A 41 -0.17 9.51 4.00
C PRO A 41 -0.92 8.28 3.47
N VAL A 42 -0.23 7.30 2.88
CA VAL A 42 -0.83 6.08 2.33
C VAL A 42 -0.50 4.91 3.27
N ALA A 43 -1.46 4.55 4.13
CA ALA A 43 -1.31 3.49 5.12
C ALA A 43 -1.36 2.09 4.50
N ILE A 44 -2.19 1.90 3.47
CA ILE A 44 -2.35 0.61 2.79
C ILE A 44 -2.01 0.82 1.31
N LYS A 45 -1.02 0.09 0.80
CA LYS A 45 -0.59 0.17 -0.59
C LYS A 45 -0.52 -1.23 -1.21
N LEU A 46 -1.50 -1.55 -2.05
CA LEU A 46 -1.51 -2.75 -2.88
C LEU A 46 -1.03 -2.37 -4.27
N ASN A 47 0.08 -2.95 -4.71
CA ASN A 47 0.64 -2.65 -6.03
C ASN A 47 0.98 -3.96 -6.75
N CYS A 48 -0.04 -4.54 -7.36
CA CYS A 48 0.04 -5.82 -8.04
C CYS A 48 0.37 -5.64 -9.52
N SER A 49 0.72 -6.74 -10.18
CA SER A 49 1.03 -6.72 -11.60
C SER A 49 -0.22 -6.44 -12.43
N SER A 50 -0.06 -5.68 -13.51
CA SER A 50 -1.17 -5.43 -14.45
C SER A 50 -1.52 -6.64 -15.31
N THR A 51 -0.62 -7.62 -15.40
CA THR A 51 -0.83 -8.88 -16.13
C THR A 51 -1.18 -10.05 -15.22
N VAL A 52 -0.78 -9.99 -13.94
CA VAL A 52 -1.12 -10.97 -12.90
C VAL A 52 -1.57 -10.21 -11.65
N SER A 53 -2.89 -10.06 -11.49
CA SER A 53 -3.49 -9.38 -10.35
C SER A 53 -3.24 -10.09 -9.02
N CYS A 54 -3.43 -9.38 -7.92
CA CYS A 54 -3.61 -10.04 -6.62
C CYS A 54 -5.09 -10.32 -6.42
N ASP A 55 -5.45 -11.56 -6.11
CA ASP A 55 -6.86 -11.97 -6.06
C ASP A 55 -7.20 -12.74 -4.77
N GLY A 56 -8.47 -12.67 -4.35
CA GLY A 56 -8.92 -13.33 -3.13
C GLY A 56 -8.29 -12.74 -1.86
N LEU A 57 -7.98 -11.44 -1.86
CA LEU A 57 -7.54 -10.74 -0.66
C LEU A 57 -8.72 -10.57 0.30
N THR A 58 -8.50 -10.80 1.60
CA THR A 58 -9.50 -10.55 2.64
C THR A 58 -8.93 -9.56 3.65
N PHE A 59 -9.68 -8.50 3.92
CA PHE A 59 -9.36 -7.53 4.96
C PHE A 59 -10.45 -7.57 6.01
N ASP A 60 -10.09 -7.90 7.24
CA ASP A 60 -11.01 -7.97 8.36
C ASP A 60 -10.51 -7.11 9.51
N THR A 61 -11.33 -6.15 9.94
CA THR A 61 -11.05 -5.31 11.11
C THR A 61 -9.66 -4.65 11.05
N ILE A 62 -9.53 -3.66 10.16
CA ILE A 62 -8.30 -2.88 9.92
C ILE A 62 -8.51 -1.45 10.42
N GLN A 63 -7.62 -0.98 11.29
CA GLN A 63 -7.70 0.35 11.91
C GLN A 63 -6.30 0.98 11.97
N ILE A 64 -5.94 1.73 10.93
CA ILE A 64 -4.66 2.43 10.84
C ILE A 64 -4.91 3.93 10.84
N SER A 65 -4.37 4.63 11.83
CA SER A 65 -4.43 6.10 11.92
C SER A 65 -3.16 6.76 11.38
N SER A 66 -3.13 8.09 11.29
CA SER A 66 -1.86 8.79 11.08
C SER A 66 -1.04 8.84 12.37
N ALA A 67 0.28 8.70 12.25
CA ALA A 67 1.21 8.99 13.33
C ALA A 67 1.35 10.52 13.57
N SER A 68 0.99 11.33 12.57
CA SER A 68 1.00 12.79 12.65
C SER A 68 -0.37 13.31 13.10
N LYS A 69 -0.39 14.10 14.17
CA LYS A 69 -1.65 14.63 14.73
C LYS A 69 -2.45 15.42 13.68
N GLY A 70 -3.75 15.12 13.60
CA GLY A 70 -4.69 15.84 12.73
C GLY A 70 -4.66 15.43 11.26
N GLN A 71 -3.80 14.49 10.85
CA GLN A 71 -3.79 13.97 9.49
C GLN A 71 -4.61 12.69 9.37
N LYS A 72 -5.20 12.49 8.18
CA LYS A 72 -5.84 11.24 7.79
C LYS A 72 -4.90 10.46 6.88
N VAL A 73 -5.05 9.14 6.89
CA VAL A 73 -4.35 8.24 5.98
C VAL A 73 -5.32 7.70 4.95
N THR A 74 -4.79 7.23 3.83
CA THR A 74 -5.57 6.66 2.73
C THR A 74 -5.06 5.27 2.37
N ALA A 75 -5.81 4.60 1.51
CA ALA A 75 -5.39 3.38 0.85
C ALA A 75 -5.26 3.58 -0.66
N ALA A 76 -4.35 2.85 -1.28
CA ALA A 76 -4.15 2.81 -2.72
C ALA A 76 -4.01 1.37 -3.20
N CYS A 77 -4.71 1.04 -4.29
CA CYS A 77 -4.79 -0.30 -4.83
C CYS A 77 -4.51 -0.27 -6.33
N ASN A 78 -3.68 -1.17 -6.83
CA ASN A 78 -3.42 -1.37 -8.25
C ASN A 78 -3.54 -2.86 -8.55
N HIS A 79 -4.48 -3.24 -9.41
CA HIS A 79 -4.73 -4.62 -9.86
C HIS A 79 -4.93 -5.61 -8.71
N ALA A 80 -5.74 -5.23 -7.73
CA ALA A 80 -6.03 -6.05 -6.56
C ALA A 80 -7.54 -6.26 -6.40
N SER A 81 -7.95 -7.50 -6.19
CA SER A 81 -9.33 -7.89 -5.92
C SER A 81 -9.44 -8.60 -4.57
N GLY A 82 -10.58 -8.41 -3.90
CA GLY A 82 -10.78 -8.93 -2.57
C GLY A 82 -12.12 -8.52 -1.96
N LYS A 83 -12.23 -8.81 -0.67
CA LYS A 83 -13.38 -8.44 0.15
C LYS A 83 -12.94 -7.83 1.47
N THR A 84 -13.81 -6.98 1.99
CA THR A 84 -13.68 -6.35 3.30
C THR A 84 -14.77 -6.85 4.23
N THR A 85 -14.41 -7.07 5.49
CA THR A 85 -15.32 -7.42 6.57
C THR A 85 -14.98 -6.61 7.82
N GLY A 86 -15.95 -6.43 8.71
CA GLY A 86 -15.75 -5.65 9.94
C GLY A 86 -15.48 -4.17 9.68
N VAL A 87 -14.73 -3.55 10.60
CA VAL A 87 -14.36 -2.11 10.54
C VAL A 87 -13.12 -1.94 9.66
N ILE A 88 -13.19 -1.08 8.65
CA ILE A 88 -12.05 -0.78 7.77
C ILE A 88 -11.81 0.73 7.73
N ASP A 89 -10.75 1.16 8.39
CA ASP A 89 -10.26 2.54 8.42
C ASP A 89 -8.72 2.53 8.26
N PRO A 90 -8.14 3.09 7.19
CA PRO A 90 -8.81 3.84 6.11
C PRO A 90 -9.64 2.94 5.18
N PRO A 91 -10.72 3.47 4.57
CA PRO A 91 -11.57 2.71 3.67
C PRO A 91 -10.83 2.21 2.43
N LEU A 92 -11.05 0.95 2.06
CA LEU A 92 -10.47 0.31 0.87
C LEU A 92 -11.36 0.48 -0.36
N SER A 93 -11.71 1.72 -0.71
CA SER A 93 -12.59 2.01 -1.86
C SER A 93 -11.98 1.68 -3.22
N CYS A 94 -10.67 1.51 -3.30
CA CYS A 94 -9.94 1.14 -4.52
C CYS A 94 -9.86 -0.37 -4.76
N LEU A 95 -10.29 -1.20 -3.80
CA LEU A 95 -10.21 -2.64 -3.93
C LEU A 95 -11.37 -3.13 -4.81
N SER A 96 -11.04 -3.87 -5.87
CA SER A 96 -12.08 -4.50 -6.70
C SER A 96 -12.74 -5.64 -5.91
N PRO A 97 -14.06 -5.83 -6.04
CA PRO A 97 -14.73 -6.97 -5.43
C PRO A 97 -14.19 -8.30 -5.99
N ALA A 98 -14.01 -9.28 -5.09
CA ALA A 98 -13.68 -10.68 -5.41
C ALA A 98 -14.89 -11.48 -5.88
#